data_AF-A0A0N0A3P8-F1
#
_entry.id   AF-A0A0N0A3P8-F1
#
_cell.length_a   1.000
_cell.length_b   1.000
_cell.length_c   1.000
_cell.angle_alpha   90.00
_cell.angle_beta   90.00
_cell.angle_gamma   90.00
#
_symmetry.space_group_name_H-M   'P 1'
#
loop_
_entity.id
_entity.type
_entity.pdbx_description
1 polymer ?
#
loop_
_entity_poly.entity_id
_entity_poly.type
_entity_poly.pdbx_seq_one_letter_code
_entity_poly.pdbx_strand_id
1 'polypeptide(L)'
;MEATGGRVCHFDSRDLMTEQGIYRSFAEALQFPGYFGRNWDAMVDCLDDLCGAVTGGVGVVGIIHDADRLLEAEHFPLFVSVLCQGADRANSAVDLDGFPLDRPAVAEHFVLEFREFDREKVARRVGQPDLTVTTGDGFVAAALNPEEWH
;
A
#
# COMPACT_ATOMS: atom_id res chain seq x y z
N MET A 1 18.73 21.97 -4.22
CA MET A 1 17.66 21.23 -3.52
C MET A 1 18.22 19.85 -3.28
N GLU A 2 18.73 19.62 -2.07
CA GLU A 2 19.24 18.31 -1.69
C GLU A 2 18.08 17.33 -1.79
N ALA A 3 18.28 16.23 -2.53
CA ALA A 3 17.32 15.14 -2.55
C ALA A 3 17.31 14.55 -1.14
N THR A 4 16.42 15.04 -0.28
CA THR A 4 16.01 14.30 0.92
C THR A 4 15.54 12.95 0.43
N GLY A 5 16.34 11.91 0.67
CA GLY A 5 16.03 10.55 0.25
C GLY A 5 14.66 10.10 0.75
N GLY A 6 14.06 9.12 0.07
CA GLY A 6 12.79 8.54 0.50
C GLY A 6 12.91 7.80 1.85
N ARG A 7 11.78 7.61 2.53
CA ARG A 7 11.66 6.81 3.75
C ARG A 7 11.36 5.37 3.38
N VAL A 8 12.06 4.42 4.00
CA VAL A 8 11.76 2.99 3.87
C VAL A 8 11.21 2.49 5.20
N CYS A 9 10.03 1.89 5.16
CA CYS A 9 9.40 1.25 6.30
C CYS A 9 9.36 -0.25 6.09
N HIS A 10 9.70 -1.02 7.13
CA HIS A 10 9.79 -2.47 7.06
C HIS A 10 8.70 -3.11 7.91
N PHE A 11 8.07 -4.15 7.38
CA PHE A 11 7.02 -4.93 8.03
C PHE A 11 7.38 -6.41 7.99
N ASP A 12 7.13 -7.11 9.09
CA ASP A 12 7.25 -8.57 9.15
C ASP A 12 5.87 -9.19 8.95
N SER A 13 5.74 -10.12 8.00
CA SER A 13 4.45 -10.76 7.72
C SER A 13 3.83 -11.46 8.93
N ARG A 14 4.61 -11.86 9.94
CA ARG A 14 4.10 -12.45 11.20
C ARG A 14 3.18 -11.51 11.96
N ASP A 15 3.45 -10.21 11.90
CA ASP A 15 2.62 -9.20 12.57
C ASP A 15 1.39 -8.83 11.74
N LEU A 16 1.34 -9.24 10.47
CA LEU A 16 0.28 -8.92 9.51
C LEU A 16 -0.73 -10.07 9.30
N MET A 17 -0.62 -11.14 10.10
CA MET A 17 -1.48 -12.34 9.97
C MET A 17 -2.93 -12.13 10.46
N THR A 18 -3.26 -10.94 10.96
CA THR A 18 -4.63 -10.54 11.32
C THR A 18 -4.84 -9.09 10.92
N GLU A 19 -6.09 -8.68 10.66
CA GLU A 19 -6.41 -7.28 10.34
C GLU A 19 -5.94 -6.33 11.46
N GLN A 20 -6.20 -6.70 12.73
CA GLN A 20 -5.74 -5.91 13.89
C GLN A 20 -4.22 -5.79 13.95
N GLY A 21 -3.51 -6.85 13.58
CA GLY A 21 -2.05 -6.85 13.44
C GLY A 21 -1.58 -5.87 12.37
N ILE A 22 -2.21 -5.89 11.19
CA ILE A 22 -1.95 -4.94 10.11
C ILE A 22 -2.17 -3.50 10.58
N TYR A 23 -3.35 -3.21 11.15
CA TYR A 23 -3.69 -1.86 11.63
C TYR A 23 -2.68 -1.34 12.64
N ARG A 24 -2.25 -2.18 13.59
CA ARG A 24 -1.24 -1.82 14.58
C ARG A 24 0.12 -1.57 13.92
N SER A 25 0.61 -2.52 13.12
CA SER A 25 1.94 -2.44 12.52
C SER A 25 2.08 -1.25 11.57
N PHE A 26 1.06 -0.96 10.76
CA PHE A 26 1.04 0.21 9.88
C PHE A 26 0.97 1.51 10.68
N ALA A 27 0.07 1.60 11.66
CA ALA A 27 -0.04 2.80 12.49
C ALA A 27 1.26 3.12 13.24
N GLU A 28 1.98 2.11 13.72
CA GLU A 28 3.25 2.28 14.42
C GLU A 28 4.38 2.69 13.46
N ALA A 29 4.59 1.94 12.36
CA ALA A 29 5.70 2.16 11.44
C ALA A 29 5.57 3.47 10.63
N LEU A 30 4.33 3.81 10.26
CA LEU A 30 3.97 4.99 9.48
C LEU A 30 3.41 6.12 10.36
N GLN A 31 3.46 5.97 11.68
CA GLN A 31 3.07 7.00 12.66
C GLN A 31 1.70 7.62 12.38
N PHE A 32 0.69 6.77 12.12
CA PHE A 32 -0.68 7.23 11.91
C PHE A 32 -1.19 8.02 13.13
N PRO A 33 -2.18 8.93 12.94
CA PRO A 33 -2.73 9.71 14.03
C PRO A 33 -3.30 8.83 15.16
N GLY A 34 -3.22 9.32 16.39
CA GLY A 34 -3.72 8.60 17.57
C GLY A 34 -5.23 8.31 17.57
N TYR A 35 -5.99 8.99 16.69
CA TYR A 35 -7.42 8.76 16.44
C TYR A 35 -7.69 7.83 15.25
N PHE A 36 -6.67 7.15 14.71
CA PHE A 36 -6.81 6.18 13.62
C PHE A 36 -7.92 5.16 13.91
N GLY A 37 -8.88 5.04 12.98
CA GLY A 37 -10.12 4.27 13.14
C GLY A 37 -9.98 2.75 13.16
N ARG A 38 -8.78 2.20 12.86
CA ARG A 38 -8.47 0.76 12.89
C ARG A 38 -9.44 -0.10 12.06
N ASN A 39 -9.68 0.35 10.83
CA ASN A 39 -10.43 -0.36 9.80
C ASN A 39 -9.80 -0.04 8.43
N TRP A 40 -10.23 -0.76 7.39
CA TRP A 40 -9.67 -0.64 6.05
C TRP A 40 -9.85 0.75 5.43
N ASP A 41 -11.02 1.37 5.56
CA ASP A 41 -11.29 2.71 5.02
C ASP A 41 -10.38 3.75 5.68
N ALA A 42 -10.30 3.73 7.01
CA ALA A 42 -9.40 4.61 7.77
C ALA A 42 -7.92 4.36 7.44
N MET A 43 -7.57 3.16 6.99
CA MET A 43 -6.21 2.85 6.56
C MET A 43 -5.91 3.50 5.21
N VAL A 44 -6.83 3.41 4.23
CA VAL A 44 -6.70 4.14 2.96
C VAL A 44 -6.55 5.64 3.21
N ASP A 45 -7.38 6.22 4.07
CA ASP A 45 -7.33 7.65 4.40
C ASP A 45 -5.99 8.04 5.03
N CYS A 46 -5.44 7.20 5.92
CA CYS A 46 -4.14 7.48 6.51
C CYS A 46 -3.00 7.33 5.50
N LEU A 47 -3.09 6.38 4.56
CA LEU A 47 -2.08 6.20 3.51
C LEU A 47 -2.06 7.40 2.56
N ASP A 48 -3.23 7.89 2.14
CA ASP A 48 -3.36 9.11 1.32
C ASP A 48 -2.70 10.34 1.98
N ASP A 49 -2.85 10.49 3.31
CA ASP A 49 -2.35 11.64 4.08
C ASP A 49 -0.88 11.49 4.57
N LEU A 50 -0.22 10.36 4.32
CA LEU A 50 1.19 10.12 4.74
C LEU A 50 2.17 11.16 4.20
N CYS A 51 1.83 11.74 3.06
CA CYS A 51 2.60 12.73 2.32
C CYS A 51 2.81 14.07 3.05
N GLY A 52 1.87 14.47 3.92
CA GLY A 52 1.87 15.80 4.54
C GLY A 52 2.55 15.83 5.91
N ALA A 53 2.06 15.02 6.85
CA ALA A 53 2.38 15.18 8.27
C ALA A 53 3.57 14.34 8.76
N VAL A 54 3.84 13.19 8.14
CA VAL A 54 4.77 12.17 8.68
C VAL A 54 6.11 12.13 7.94
N THR A 55 6.07 12.38 6.64
CA THR A 55 7.24 12.23 5.75
C THR A 55 7.89 13.57 5.42
N GLY A 56 7.22 14.69 5.68
CA GLY A 56 7.67 16.00 5.23
C GLY A 56 7.70 16.13 3.70
N GLY A 57 6.83 15.38 3.01
CA GLY A 57 6.73 15.38 1.54
C GLY A 57 7.73 14.47 0.81
N VAL A 58 8.47 13.60 1.51
CA VAL A 58 9.36 12.62 0.86
C VAL A 58 8.61 11.33 0.53
N GLY A 59 9.01 10.66 -0.55
CA GLY A 59 8.44 9.37 -0.94
C GLY A 59 8.64 8.27 0.12
N VAL A 60 7.72 7.31 0.17
CA VAL A 60 7.72 6.18 1.09
C VAL A 60 7.74 4.87 0.32
N VAL A 61 8.55 3.92 0.78
CA VAL A 61 8.46 2.52 0.37
C VAL A 61 8.19 1.65 1.58
N GLY A 62 7.08 0.92 1.58
CA GLY A 62 6.77 -0.11 2.56
C GLY A 62 7.22 -1.49 2.07
N ILE A 63 8.17 -2.12 2.75
CA ILE A 63 8.66 -3.46 2.41
C ILE A 63 8.08 -4.47 3.40
N ILE A 64 7.28 -5.40 2.90
CA ILE A 64 6.70 -6.51 3.67
C ILE A 64 7.57 -7.74 3.43
N HIS A 65 8.31 -8.16 4.45
CA HIS A 65 9.16 -9.34 4.39
C HIS A 65 8.38 -10.64 4.65
N ASP A 66 8.85 -11.73 4.05
CA ASP A 66 8.29 -13.09 4.20
C ASP A 66 6.80 -13.16 3.86
N ALA A 67 6.38 -12.46 2.79
CA ALA A 67 4.99 -12.32 2.39
C ALA A 67 4.32 -13.64 1.98
N ASP A 68 5.09 -14.72 1.82
CA ASP A 68 4.60 -16.08 1.53
C ASP A 68 3.47 -16.49 2.49
N ARG A 69 3.59 -16.11 3.78
CA ARG A 69 2.60 -16.41 4.82
C ARG A 69 1.25 -15.74 4.57
N LEU A 70 1.27 -14.55 3.96
CA LEU A 70 0.07 -13.76 3.74
C LEU A 70 -0.80 -14.36 2.63
N LEU A 71 -0.24 -15.15 1.71
CA LEU A 71 -1.05 -15.79 0.66
C LEU A 71 -2.16 -16.69 1.22
N GLU A 72 -1.95 -17.26 2.41
CA GLU A 72 -2.92 -18.12 3.09
C GLU A 72 -3.93 -17.32 3.94
N ALA A 73 -3.71 -16.03 4.14
CA ALA A 73 -4.60 -15.18 4.93
C ALA A 73 -5.83 -14.75 4.12
N GLU A 74 -7.02 -14.84 4.72
CA GLU A 74 -8.28 -14.47 4.06
C GLU A 74 -8.30 -12.99 3.64
N HIS A 75 -7.76 -12.10 4.50
CA HIS A 75 -7.71 -10.66 4.26
C HIS A 75 -6.67 -10.22 3.23
N PHE A 76 -5.81 -11.12 2.73
CA PHE A 76 -4.70 -10.73 1.85
C PHE A 76 -5.11 -9.99 0.57
N PRO A 77 -6.13 -10.42 -0.21
CA PRO A 77 -6.53 -9.70 -1.41
C PRO A 77 -7.02 -8.29 -1.09
N LEU A 78 -7.84 -8.16 -0.05
CA LEU A 78 -8.35 -6.89 0.43
C LEU A 78 -7.21 -5.97 0.91
N PHE A 79 -6.25 -6.53 1.64
CA PHE A 79 -5.07 -5.79 2.07
C PHE A 79 -4.28 -5.23 0.88
N VAL A 80 -4.07 -6.02 -0.18
CA VAL A 80 -3.39 -5.53 -1.40
C VAL A 80 -4.21 -4.45 -2.10
N SER A 81 -5.53 -4.58 -2.16
CA SER A 81 -6.41 -3.52 -2.70
C SER A 81 -6.28 -2.22 -1.90
N VAL A 82 -6.31 -2.27 -0.57
CA VAL A 82 -6.12 -1.11 0.31
C VAL A 82 -4.77 -0.43 0.09
N LEU A 83 -3.68 -1.20 -0.04
CA LEU A 83 -2.35 -0.66 -0.35
C LEU A 83 -2.33 0.03 -1.71
N CYS A 84 -2.99 -0.54 -2.73
CA CYS A 84 -3.08 0.06 -4.06
C CYS A 84 -3.89 1.36 -4.03
N GLN A 85 -5.00 1.39 -3.30
CA GLN A 85 -5.82 2.60 -3.14
C GLN A 85 -5.06 3.73 -2.45
N GLY A 86 -4.40 3.44 -1.32
CA GLY A 86 -3.59 4.42 -0.61
C GLY A 86 -2.46 4.96 -1.48
N ALA A 87 -1.70 4.07 -2.12
CA ALA A 87 -0.60 4.44 -3.00
C ALA A 87 -1.07 5.28 -4.20
N ASP A 88 -2.17 4.91 -4.85
CA ASP A 88 -2.71 5.66 -5.99
C ASP A 88 -3.08 7.11 -5.61
N ARG A 89 -3.79 7.29 -4.49
CA ARG A 89 -4.16 8.62 -3.98
C ARG A 89 -2.94 9.44 -3.57
N ALA A 90 -1.96 8.83 -2.89
CA ALA A 90 -0.72 9.50 -2.51
C ALA A 90 0.10 9.94 -3.74
N ASN A 91 0.17 9.07 -4.75
CA ASN A 91 0.90 9.26 -6.01
C ASN A 91 0.21 10.23 -6.99
N SER A 92 -1.07 10.55 -6.77
CA SER A 92 -1.81 11.49 -7.61
C SER A 92 -1.52 12.94 -7.24
N ALA A 93 -1.52 13.81 -8.25
CA ALA A 93 -1.49 15.27 -8.07
C ALA A 93 -2.90 15.89 -8.16
N VAL A 94 -3.92 15.07 -8.38
CA VAL A 94 -5.32 15.47 -8.51
C VAL A 94 -6.22 14.65 -7.59
N ASP A 95 -7.34 15.23 -7.18
CA ASP A 95 -8.40 14.52 -6.46
C ASP A 95 -9.20 13.58 -7.39
N LEU A 96 -10.23 12.93 -6.82
CA LEU A 96 -11.09 11.99 -7.54
C LEU A 96 -11.87 12.65 -8.70
N ASP A 97 -12.10 13.96 -8.64
CA ASP A 97 -12.78 14.73 -9.69
C ASP A 97 -11.78 15.28 -10.73
N GLY A 98 -10.47 15.03 -10.55
CA GLY A 98 -9.41 15.50 -11.43
C GLY A 98 -8.97 16.94 -11.15
N PHE A 99 -9.39 17.55 -10.03
CA PHE A 99 -8.90 18.87 -9.64
C PHE A 99 -7.54 18.77 -8.96
N PRO A 100 -6.61 19.72 -9.23
CA PRO A 100 -5.31 19.72 -8.58
C PRO A 100 -5.41 19.79 -7.06
N LEU A 101 -4.63 18.95 -6.38
CA LEU A 101 -4.48 18.99 -4.92
C LEU A 101 -3.55 20.14 -4.50
N ASP A 102 -3.79 20.71 -3.32
CA ASP A 102 -2.90 21.71 -2.69
C ASP A 102 -1.66 21.07 -2.02
N ARG A 103 -1.27 19.89 -2.52
CA ARG A 103 -0.07 19.14 -2.13
C ARG A 103 0.57 18.52 -3.39
N PRO A 104 1.90 18.37 -3.43
CA PRO A 104 2.53 17.57 -4.47
C PRO A 104 2.16 16.10 -4.32
N ALA A 105 2.17 15.37 -5.44
CA ALA A 105 2.20 13.92 -5.44
C ALA A 105 3.43 13.43 -4.68
N VAL A 106 3.26 12.38 -3.86
CA VAL A 106 4.35 11.76 -3.12
C VAL A 106 4.43 10.30 -3.53
N ALA A 107 5.62 9.87 -3.94
CA ALA A 107 5.88 8.50 -4.35
C ALA A 107 5.65 7.54 -3.18
N GLU A 108 4.57 6.77 -3.21
CA GLU A 108 4.24 5.73 -2.25
C GLU A 108 4.14 4.38 -2.95
N HIS A 109 4.95 3.43 -2.50
CA HIS A 109 5.01 2.08 -3.05
C HIS A 109 5.11 1.01 -1.97
N PHE A 110 4.48 -0.13 -2.21
CA PHE A 110 4.56 -1.29 -1.34
C PHE A 110 5.18 -2.47 -2.08
N VAL A 111 6.17 -3.11 -1.46
CA VAL A 111 6.88 -4.26 -1.99
C VAL A 111 6.66 -5.43 -1.06
N LEU A 112 6.11 -6.52 -1.58
CA LEU A 112 5.93 -7.76 -0.84
C LEU A 112 7.02 -8.73 -1.28
N GLU A 113 7.94 -9.05 -0.38
CA GLU A 113 9.05 -9.96 -0.64
C GLU A 113 8.65 -11.40 -0.28
N PHE A 114 8.77 -12.28 -1.26
CA PHE A 114 8.51 -13.71 -1.12
C PHE A 114 9.83 -14.47 -1.06
N ARG A 115 9.96 -15.40 -0.11
CA ARG A 115 11.08 -16.35 -0.09
C ARG A 115 10.92 -17.41 -1.17
N GLU A 116 9.69 -17.86 -1.39
CA GLU A 116 9.32 -18.84 -2.40
C GLU A 116 8.26 -18.23 -3.31
N PHE A 117 8.72 -17.59 -4.38
CA PHE A 117 7.86 -16.84 -5.28
C PHE A 117 7.18 -17.72 -6.34
N ASP A 118 5.92 -18.07 -6.09
CA ASP A 118 5.02 -18.64 -7.10
C ASP A 118 4.18 -17.53 -7.74
N ARG A 119 4.62 -17.09 -8.93
CA ARG A 119 3.98 -16.00 -9.69
C ARG A 119 2.50 -16.24 -9.96
N GLU A 120 2.11 -17.46 -10.31
CA GLU A 120 0.72 -17.78 -10.67
C GLU A 120 -0.17 -17.78 -9.44
N LYS A 121 0.32 -18.34 -8.33
CA LYS A 121 -0.39 -18.31 -7.05
C LYS A 121 -0.56 -16.88 -6.53
N VAL A 122 0.49 -16.07 -6.59
CA VAL A 122 0.45 -14.66 -6.17
C VAL A 122 -0.53 -13.87 -7.05
N ALA A 123 -0.40 -13.94 -8.37
CA ALA A 123 -1.28 -13.22 -9.30
C ALA A 123 -2.76 -13.59 -9.10
N ARG A 124 -3.06 -14.89 -8.90
CA ARG A 124 -4.42 -15.36 -8.61
C ARG A 124 -4.98 -14.82 -7.31
N ARG A 125 -4.15 -14.69 -6.26
CA ARG A 125 -4.61 -14.19 -4.96
C ARG A 125 -4.75 -12.67 -4.94
N VAL A 126 -3.95 -11.96 -5.72
CA VAL A 126 -4.02 -10.50 -5.85
C VAL A 126 -5.15 -10.06 -6.79
N GLY A 127 -5.54 -10.88 -7.76
CA GLY A 127 -6.61 -10.57 -8.69
C GLY A 127 -7.91 -10.17 -7.98
N GLN A 128 -8.33 -8.93 -8.17
CA GLN A 128 -9.59 -8.35 -7.72
C GLN A 128 -10.16 -7.48 -8.86
N PRO A 129 -11.49 -7.26 -8.94
CA PRO A 129 -12.09 -6.44 -10.01
C PRO A 129 -11.49 -5.03 -10.10
N ASP A 130 -11.24 -4.43 -8.94
CA ASP A 130 -10.67 -3.10 -8.76
C ASP A 130 -9.18 -2.98 -9.08
N LEU A 131 -8.49 -4.08 -9.42
CA LEU A 131 -7.04 -4.08 -9.62
C LEU A 131 -6.65 -4.55 -11.02
N THR A 132 -5.77 -3.79 -11.66
CA THR A 132 -5.02 -4.26 -12.83
C THR A 132 -3.81 -5.05 -12.35
N VAL A 133 -3.81 -6.36 -12.60
CA VAL A 133 -2.68 -7.24 -12.26
C VAL A 133 -1.83 -7.50 -13.51
N THR A 134 -0.55 -7.15 -13.42
CA THR A 134 0.45 -7.44 -14.45
C THR A 134 1.51 -8.38 -13.91
N THR A 135 2.10 -9.20 -14.78
CA THR A 135 3.13 -10.16 -14.39
C THR A 135 4.33 -10.03 -15.31
N GLY A 136 5.54 -10.21 -14.75
CA GLY A 136 6.78 -10.19 -15.49
C GLY A 136 7.70 -11.34 -15.10
N ASP A 137 8.96 -11.24 -15.51
CA ASP A 137 10.00 -12.13 -15.03
C ASP A 137 10.41 -11.70 -13.62
N GLY A 138 10.11 -12.55 -12.62
CA GLY A 138 10.42 -12.28 -11.22
C GLY A 138 9.48 -11.34 -10.46
N PHE A 139 8.36 -10.89 -11.02
CA PHE A 139 7.40 -10.05 -10.28
C PHE A 139 5.93 -10.25 -10.68
N VAL A 140 5.05 -9.89 -9.74
CA VAL A 140 3.63 -9.57 -9.95
C VAL A 140 3.47 -8.12 -9.48
N ALA A 141 2.84 -7.28 -10.30
CA ALA A 141 2.49 -5.92 -9.94
C ALA A 141 0.97 -5.77 -9.96
N ALA A 142 0.45 -4.98 -9.03
CA ALA A 142 -0.95 -4.60 -8.96
C ALA A 142 -1.04 -3.09 -8.77
N ALA A 143 -1.99 -2.48 -9.47
CA ALA A 143 -2.35 -1.09 -9.34
C ALA A 143 -3.88 -0.98 -9.46
N LEU A 144 -4.45 0.12 -8.98
CA LEU A 144 -5.87 0.37 -9.18
C LEU A 144 -6.25 0.30 -10.66
N ASN A 145 -7.40 -0.31 -10.94
CA ASN A 145 -8.01 -0.30 -12.26
C ASN A 145 -8.86 0.96 -12.40
N PRO A 146 -8.48 1.92 -13.27
CA PRO A 146 -9.24 3.14 -13.46
C PRO A 146 -10.64 2.88 -14.04
N GLU A 147 -10.86 1.79 -14.77
CA GLU A 147 -12.16 1.51 -15.42
C GLU A 147 -13.27 1.13 -14.43
N GLU A 148 -12.94 0.62 -13.25
CA GLU A 148 -13.92 0.21 -12.23
C GLU A 148 -14.13 1.30 -11.16
N TRP A 149 -13.31 2.36 -11.16
CA TRP A 149 -13.34 3.47 -10.19
C TRP A 149 -13.76 4.81 -10.81
N HIS A 150 -14.33 4.80 -12.02
CA HIS A 150 -14.87 5.97 -12.72
C HIS A 150 -16.40 5.96 -12.85
#